data_AF-A0A6B0XCK9-F1
#
_entry.id   AF-A0A6B0XCK9-F1
#
_cell.length_a   1.000
_cell.length_b   1.000
_cell.length_c   1.000
_cell.angle_alpha   90.00
_cell.angle_beta   90.00
_cell.angle_gamma   90.00
#
_symmetry.space_group_name_H-M   'P 1'
#
loop_
_entity.id
_entity.type
_entity.pdbx_description
1 polymer ?
#
loop_
_entity_poly.entity_id
_entity_poly.type
_entity_poly.pdbx_seq_one_letter_code
_entity_poly.pdbx_strand_id
1 'polypeptide(L)'
;MARYDDSSSLFSEAHIAKSQGPVECLGMTFEDDESRRDYFLGKLREKLKDPEFRKIEGFPIGEDEDILALSDPPYYTACPNPFIEDFIKHYGKPYDPIIDNYHREPFASDVSEGKNDPIYNAHSYHTKVPHKALMRYILHYTQPGDLVLDGFCGTGMTGVAAQLCGDEKEIETLGYEIKGDGIILDEQR
;
A
#
# COMPACT_ATOMS: atom_id res chain seq x y z
N MET A 1 -2.35 -37.51 21.27
CA MET A 1 -2.22 -36.31 22.12
C MET A 1 -1.10 -35.48 21.52
N ALA A 2 -1.43 -34.71 20.48
CA ALA A 2 -0.46 -33.91 19.74
C ALA A 2 -0.15 -32.66 20.56
N ARG A 3 1.14 -32.40 20.78
CA ARG A 3 1.64 -31.21 21.46
C ARG A 3 1.40 -30.04 20.51
N TYR A 4 0.65 -29.05 20.99
CA TYR A 4 0.53 -27.75 20.35
C TYR A 4 1.88 -27.06 20.53
N ASP A 5 2.69 -27.02 19.47
CA ASP A 5 3.85 -26.14 19.43
C ASP A 5 3.35 -24.71 19.27
N ASP A 6 3.87 -23.87 20.16
CA ASP A 6 3.62 -22.46 20.32
C ASP A 6 3.81 -21.69 19.00
N SER A 7 2.71 -21.15 18.43
CA SER A 7 2.74 -20.36 17.20
C SER A 7 3.18 -18.90 17.43
N SER A 8 3.91 -18.64 18.51
CA SER A 8 4.42 -17.30 18.87
C SER A 8 5.57 -16.82 17.96
N SER A 9 6.08 -17.67 17.06
CA SER A 9 7.24 -17.38 16.22
C SER A 9 6.93 -16.66 14.89
N LEU A 10 5.66 -16.46 14.49
CA LEU A 10 5.38 -15.87 13.16
C LEU A 10 5.54 -14.34 13.12
N PHE A 11 5.54 -13.68 14.29
CA PHE A 11 5.80 -12.25 14.46
C PHE A 11 7.11 -11.99 15.20
N SER A 12 8.09 -12.91 15.13
CA SER A 12 9.41 -12.67 15.68
C SER A 12 10.11 -11.55 14.89
N GLU A 13 9.94 -10.32 15.37
CA GLU A 13 10.88 -9.20 15.27
C GLU A 13 11.75 -9.22 14.02
N ALA A 14 11.11 -9.18 12.84
CA ALA A 14 11.73 -8.48 11.73
C ALA A 14 11.70 -7.01 12.13
N HIS A 15 12.71 -6.59 12.90
CA HIS A 15 13.06 -5.19 13.10
C HIS A 15 13.26 -4.58 11.70
N ILE A 16 12.19 -4.10 11.09
CA ILE A 16 12.27 -2.90 10.27
C ILE A 16 12.95 -1.93 11.21
N ALA A 17 14.21 -1.58 10.94
CA ALA A 17 14.97 -0.69 11.79
C ALA A 17 14.10 0.55 12.01
N LYS A 18 13.56 0.71 13.22
CA LYS A 18 12.77 1.89 13.59
C LYS A 18 13.63 3.09 13.21
N SER A 19 13.15 3.93 12.28
CA SER A 19 13.92 5.11 11.89
C SER A 19 14.06 5.99 13.12
N GLN A 20 15.27 6.05 13.69
CA GLN A 20 15.56 6.85 14.89
C GLN A 20 15.73 8.35 14.55
N GLY A 21 14.95 8.85 13.60
CA GLY A 21 15.04 10.23 13.15
C GLY A 21 13.67 10.78 12.79
N PRO A 22 13.59 12.10 12.59
CA PRO A 22 12.33 12.78 12.34
C PRO A 22 11.60 12.17 11.16
N VAL A 23 10.30 11.93 11.34
CA VAL A 23 9.43 11.42 10.28
C VAL A 23 8.37 12.45 9.94
N GLU A 24 8.03 12.53 8.66
CA GLU A 24 6.86 13.28 8.21
C GLU A 24 5.69 12.32 8.00
N CYS A 25 4.51 12.67 8.49
CA CYS A 25 3.28 11.93 8.26
C CYS A 25 2.12 12.90 8.04
N LEU A 26 1.54 12.87 6.85
CA LEU A 26 0.40 13.71 6.45
C LEU A 26 0.64 15.22 6.68
N GLY A 27 1.85 15.72 6.38
CA GLY A 27 2.22 17.13 6.57
C GLY A 27 2.58 17.52 8.00
N MET A 28 2.66 16.57 8.93
CA MET A 28 3.11 16.77 10.30
C MET A 28 4.49 16.15 10.50
N THR A 29 5.35 16.81 11.28
CA THR A 29 6.68 16.28 11.64
C THR A 29 6.67 15.74 13.06
N PHE A 30 7.23 14.54 13.24
CA PHE A 30 7.39 13.87 14.52
C PHE A 30 8.88 13.62 14.80
N GLU A 31 9.23 13.38 16.05
CA GLU A 31 10.62 13.11 16.45
C GLU A 31 11.12 11.78 15.88
N ASP A 32 10.22 10.80 15.80
CA ASP A 32 10.45 9.45 15.27
C ASP A 32 9.11 8.76 14.93
N ASP A 33 9.20 7.52 14.42
CA ASP A 33 8.02 6.72 14.06
C ASP A 33 7.16 6.33 15.28
N GLU A 34 7.76 6.23 16.47
CA GLU A 34 7.06 5.86 17.70
C GLU A 34 6.16 7.00 18.19
N SER A 35 6.69 8.22 18.23
CA SER A 35 5.92 9.44 18.52
C SER A 35 4.83 9.71 17.49
N ARG A 36 5.08 9.44 16.20
CA ARG A 36 4.04 9.43 15.15
C ARG A 36 2.94 8.43 15.49
N ARG A 37 3.30 7.17 15.76
CA ARG A 37 2.35 6.10 16.03
C ARG A 37 1.51 6.39 17.27
N ASP A 38 2.12 6.85 18.36
CA ASP A 38 1.44 7.20 19.61
C ASP A 38 0.42 8.33 19.41
N TYR A 39 0.78 9.36 18.62
CA TYR A 39 -0.12 10.44 18.26
C TYR A 39 -1.39 9.92 17.57
N PHE A 40 -1.22 9.11 16.51
CA PHE A 40 -2.36 8.60 15.74
C PHE A 40 -3.17 7.54 16.49
N LEU A 41 -2.55 6.73 17.36
CA LEU A 41 -3.28 5.85 18.28
C LEU A 41 -4.10 6.63 19.30
N GLY A 42 -3.59 7.76 19.80
CA GLY A 42 -4.35 8.69 20.63
C GLY A 42 -5.60 9.19 19.91
N LYS A 43 -5.45 9.62 18.65
CA LYS A 43 -6.58 10.04 17.80
C LYS A 43 -7.57 8.93 17.51
N LEU A 44 -7.09 7.71 17.24
CA LEU A 44 -7.96 6.56 17.03
C LEU A 44 -8.76 6.25 18.29
N ARG A 45 -8.13 6.27 19.47
CA ARG A 45 -8.80 6.09 20.76
C ARG A 45 -9.88 7.14 21.04
N GLU A 46 -9.68 8.38 20.61
CA GLU A 46 -10.72 9.43 20.67
C GLU A 46 -11.90 9.09 19.76
N LYS A 47 -11.63 8.65 18.52
CA LYS A 47 -12.66 8.27 17.53
C LYS A 47 -13.48 7.06 17.97
N LEU A 48 -12.86 6.05 18.59
CA LEU A 48 -13.54 4.84 19.06
C LEU A 48 -14.61 5.10 20.14
N LYS A 49 -14.54 6.24 20.84
CA LYS A 49 -15.54 6.68 21.82
C LYS A 49 -16.81 7.22 21.18
N ASP A 50 -16.79 7.56 19.89
CA ASP A 50 -17.93 8.09 19.16
C ASP A 50 -18.88 6.95 18.75
N PRO A 51 -20.13 6.92 19.28
CA PRO A 51 -21.10 5.89 18.90
C PRO A 51 -21.49 5.92 17.42
N GLU A 52 -21.46 7.09 16.75
CA GLU A 52 -21.78 7.16 15.33
C GLU A 52 -20.69 6.54 14.47
N PHE A 53 -19.42 6.69 14.87
CA PHE A 53 -18.29 6.03 14.20
C PHE A 53 -18.43 4.50 14.22
N ARG A 54 -18.94 3.94 15.33
CA ARG A 54 -19.19 2.50 15.47
C ARG A 54 -20.36 1.96 14.64
N LYS A 55 -21.21 2.83 14.11
CA LYS A 55 -22.34 2.41 13.25
C LYS A 55 -21.96 2.17 11.80
N ILE A 56 -20.72 2.51 11.41
CA ILE A 56 -20.22 2.26 10.05
C ILE A 56 -20.26 0.76 9.77
N GLU A 57 -20.75 0.38 8.59
CA GLU A 57 -20.79 -1.02 8.17
C GLU A 57 -19.38 -1.62 8.14
N GLY A 58 -19.22 -2.86 8.61
CA GLY A 58 -17.92 -3.52 8.70
C GLY A 58 -17.10 -3.15 9.93
N PHE A 59 -17.68 -2.42 10.91
CA PHE A 59 -17.02 -2.23 12.20
C PHE A 59 -16.80 -3.58 12.92
N PRO A 60 -15.59 -3.85 13.46
CA PRO A 60 -15.32 -5.09 14.16
C PRO A 60 -16.14 -5.22 15.45
N ILE A 61 -16.46 -6.47 15.80
CA ILE A 61 -16.97 -6.82 17.13
C ILE A 61 -15.74 -7.12 18.00
N GLY A 62 -15.28 -6.13 18.76
CA GLY A 62 -14.09 -6.26 19.61
C GLY A 62 -13.94 -5.09 20.56
N GLU A 63 -13.06 -5.26 21.56
CA GLU A 63 -12.72 -4.22 22.51
C GLU A 63 -11.81 -3.15 21.88
N ASP A 64 -11.86 -1.93 22.40
CA ASP A 64 -11.06 -0.83 21.86
C ASP A 64 -9.56 -1.11 21.91
N GLU A 65 -9.09 -1.76 22.96
CA GLU A 65 -7.67 -2.08 23.10
C GLU A 65 -7.22 -3.14 22.07
N ASP A 66 -8.09 -4.05 21.64
CA ASP A 66 -7.78 -5.00 20.57
C ASP A 66 -7.68 -4.29 19.21
N ILE A 67 -8.61 -3.36 18.94
CA ILE A 67 -8.56 -2.53 17.73
C ILE A 67 -7.28 -1.71 17.70
N LEU A 68 -6.91 -1.07 18.82
CA LEU A 68 -5.71 -0.25 18.93
C LEU A 68 -4.43 -1.09 18.80
N ALA A 69 -4.38 -2.28 19.41
CA ALA A 69 -3.21 -3.16 19.34
C ALA A 69 -2.94 -3.69 17.94
N LEU A 70 -3.99 -3.97 17.16
CA LEU A 70 -3.87 -4.45 15.78
C LEU A 70 -3.68 -3.32 14.76
N SER A 71 -3.87 -2.06 15.14
CA SER A 71 -3.78 -0.93 14.21
C SER A 71 -2.37 -0.33 14.11
N ASP A 72 -2.07 0.24 12.94
CA ASP A 72 -0.91 1.10 12.68
C ASP A 72 -1.39 2.38 11.96
N PRO A 73 -2.12 3.25 12.67
CA PRO A 73 -2.68 4.45 12.07
C PRO A 73 -1.57 5.47 11.74
N PRO A 74 -1.73 6.30 10.70
CA PRO A 74 -2.96 6.47 9.92
C PRO A 74 -3.12 5.48 8.76
N TYR A 75 -2.12 4.64 8.50
CA TYR A 75 -2.06 3.82 7.28
C TYR A 75 -2.92 2.55 7.37
N TYR A 76 -3.02 1.95 8.56
CA TYR A 76 -3.82 0.76 8.79
C TYR A 76 -4.60 0.85 10.11
N THR A 77 -5.88 0.48 10.07
CA THR A 77 -6.71 0.30 11.26
C THR A 77 -7.49 -1.00 11.18
N ALA A 78 -7.66 -1.67 12.32
CA ALA A 78 -8.48 -2.87 12.45
C ALA A 78 -10.00 -2.59 12.41
N CYS A 79 -10.38 -1.35 12.09
CA CYS A 79 -11.75 -0.86 11.89
C CYS A 79 -11.79 0.01 10.60
N PRO A 80 -12.96 0.51 10.15
CA PRO A 80 -13.01 1.53 9.11
C PRO A 80 -12.04 2.67 9.42
N ASN A 81 -11.14 2.98 8.48
CA ASN A 81 -10.01 3.88 8.73
C ASN A 81 -10.48 5.35 8.81
N PRO A 82 -10.43 6.00 9.99
CA PRO A 82 -10.92 7.37 10.14
C PRO A 82 -9.96 8.41 9.53
N PHE A 83 -8.77 8.01 9.08
CA PHE A 83 -7.73 8.89 8.52
C PHE A 83 -7.64 8.81 6.99
N ILE A 84 -8.49 8.00 6.34
CA ILE A 84 -8.42 7.79 4.89
C ILE A 84 -8.68 9.09 4.11
N GLU A 85 -9.54 9.96 4.62
CA GLU A 85 -9.81 11.28 4.01
C GLU A 85 -8.57 12.18 4.05
N ASP A 86 -7.86 12.22 5.18
CA ASP A 86 -6.62 12.98 5.32
C ASP A 86 -5.52 12.42 4.42
N PHE A 87 -5.43 11.09 4.31
CA PHE A 87 -4.53 10.42 3.39
C PHE A 87 -4.81 10.81 1.93
N ILE A 88 -6.06 10.71 1.47
CA ILE A 88 -6.45 11.08 0.11
C ILE A 88 -6.22 12.57 -0.15
N LYS A 89 -6.51 13.44 0.83
CA LYS A 89 -6.28 14.88 0.70
C LYS A 89 -4.80 15.23 0.58
N HIS A 90 -3.94 14.50 1.29
CA HIS A 90 -2.49 14.76 1.31
C HIS A 90 -1.79 14.21 0.05
N TYR A 91 -2.11 12.98 -0.36
CA TYR A 91 -1.41 12.33 -1.48
C TYR A 91 -2.17 12.39 -2.82
N GLY A 92 -3.49 12.59 -2.79
CA GLY A 92 -4.34 12.59 -3.97
C GLY A 92 -4.41 13.95 -4.67
N LYS A 93 -5.02 13.93 -5.86
CA LYS A 93 -5.33 15.13 -6.66
C LYS A 93 -6.85 15.20 -6.82
N PRO A 94 -7.50 16.36 -6.59
CA PRO A 94 -8.92 16.51 -6.89
C PRO A 94 -9.20 16.26 -8.37
N TYR A 95 -10.23 15.47 -8.66
CA TYR A 95 -10.71 15.28 -10.02
C TYR A 95 -11.48 16.52 -10.49
N ASP A 96 -11.13 17.06 -11.66
CA ASP A 96 -11.84 18.15 -12.30
C ASP A 96 -12.13 17.79 -13.77
N PRO A 97 -13.39 17.54 -14.14
CA PRO A 97 -13.76 17.06 -15.46
C PRO A 97 -13.51 18.06 -16.60
N ILE A 98 -13.22 19.33 -16.30
CA ILE A 98 -12.97 20.37 -17.31
C ILE A 98 -11.49 20.38 -17.71
N ILE A 99 -10.59 20.18 -16.75
CA ILE A 99 -9.14 20.28 -16.97
C ILE A 99 -8.46 18.91 -17.10
N ASP A 100 -9.08 17.85 -16.57
CA ASP A 100 -8.54 16.50 -16.64
C ASP A 100 -8.60 15.99 -18.07
N ASN A 101 -7.43 15.72 -18.62
CA ASN A 101 -7.21 15.24 -19.98
C ASN A 101 -6.64 13.81 -20.00
N TYR A 102 -6.81 13.06 -18.91
CA TYR A 102 -6.38 11.68 -18.84
C TYR A 102 -7.00 10.87 -19.98
N HIS A 103 -6.15 10.33 -20.84
CA HIS A 103 -6.53 9.45 -21.93
C HIS A 103 -5.45 8.39 -22.14
N ARG A 104 -5.83 7.11 -22.07
CA ARG A 104 -4.96 5.96 -22.31
C ARG A 104 -5.71 4.94 -23.15
N GLU A 105 -5.08 4.45 -24.21
CA GLU A 105 -5.64 3.34 -24.99
C GLU A 105 -5.69 2.06 -24.14
N PRO A 106 -6.63 1.13 -24.39
CA PRO A 106 -6.65 -0.15 -23.70
C PRO A 106 -5.30 -0.87 -23.82
N PHE A 107 -4.83 -1.43 -22.71
CA PHE A 107 -3.62 -2.25 -22.68
C PHE A 107 -3.89 -3.58 -23.39
N ALA A 108 -3.38 -3.73 -24.61
CA ALA A 108 -3.67 -4.86 -25.51
C ALA A 108 -2.50 -5.84 -25.69
N SER A 109 -1.41 -5.70 -24.93
CA SER A 109 -0.25 -6.59 -25.03
C SER A 109 -0.44 -7.84 -24.17
N ASP A 110 0.02 -8.99 -24.69
CA ASP A 110 0.03 -10.24 -23.93
C ASP A 110 1.05 -10.14 -22.78
N VAL A 111 0.56 -10.12 -21.54
CA VAL A 111 1.43 -10.11 -20.35
C VAL A 111 1.65 -11.55 -19.89
N SER A 112 2.82 -12.09 -20.21
CA SER A 112 3.26 -13.40 -19.72
C SER A 112 4.49 -13.22 -18.85
N GLU A 113 4.33 -13.47 -17.55
CA GLU A 113 5.41 -13.36 -16.57
C GLU A 113 5.57 -14.70 -15.84
N GLY A 114 6.83 -15.12 -15.67
CA GLY A 114 7.16 -16.36 -14.98
C GLY A 114 6.84 -16.29 -13.48
N LYS A 115 6.48 -17.44 -12.90
CA LYS A 115 6.21 -17.59 -11.45
C LYS A 115 7.44 -17.97 -10.62
N ASN A 116 8.64 -17.76 -11.17
CA ASN A 116 9.89 -18.20 -10.56
C ASN A 116 10.62 -17.09 -9.78
N ASP A 117 10.07 -15.88 -9.79
CA ASP A 117 10.67 -14.73 -9.12
C ASP A 117 10.70 -14.93 -7.59
N PRO A 118 11.82 -14.59 -6.89
CA PRO A 118 11.91 -14.70 -5.43
C PRO A 118 10.77 -13.99 -4.68
N ILE A 119 10.34 -12.81 -5.16
CA ILE A 119 9.24 -12.04 -4.56
C ILE A 119 7.91 -12.80 -4.73
N TYR A 120 7.70 -13.41 -5.90
CA TYR A 120 6.51 -14.23 -6.13
C TYR A 120 6.47 -15.42 -5.15
N ASN A 121 7.61 -16.04 -4.90
CA ASN A 121 7.75 -17.25 -4.09
C ASN A 121 7.72 -17.03 -2.57
N ALA A 122 7.94 -15.81 -2.06
CA ALA A 122 8.02 -15.52 -0.63
C ALA A 122 6.76 -15.94 0.18
N HIS A 123 5.57 -15.98 -0.46
CA HIS A 123 4.32 -16.46 0.17
C HIS A 123 3.41 -17.13 -0.85
N SER A 124 3.02 -18.39 -0.66
CA SER A 124 2.11 -19.05 -1.61
C SER A 124 0.69 -18.49 -1.52
N TYR A 125 0.10 -18.15 -2.67
CA TYR A 125 -1.32 -17.82 -2.78
C TYR A 125 -1.83 -18.21 -4.16
N HIS A 126 -2.92 -18.96 -4.19
CA HIS A 126 -3.35 -19.71 -5.38
C HIS A 126 -3.66 -18.80 -6.59
N THR A 127 -4.20 -17.62 -6.36
CA THR A 127 -4.51 -16.61 -7.39
C THR A 127 -3.46 -15.50 -7.46
N LYS A 128 -2.27 -15.69 -6.88
CA LYS A 128 -1.20 -14.67 -6.90
C LYS A 128 -0.79 -14.36 -8.35
N VAL A 129 -0.78 -13.08 -8.67
CA VAL A 129 -0.28 -12.53 -9.93
C VAL A 129 1.16 -12.02 -9.74
N PRO A 130 2.11 -12.28 -10.67
CA PRO A 130 3.46 -11.71 -10.60
C PRO A 130 3.46 -10.18 -10.59
N HIS A 131 4.30 -9.55 -9.77
CA HIS A 131 4.38 -8.08 -9.69
C HIS A 131 4.77 -7.46 -11.04
N LYS A 132 5.64 -8.12 -11.82
CA LYS A 132 6.07 -7.66 -13.16
C LYS A 132 4.89 -7.48 -14.12
N ALA A 133 3.88 -8.33 -14.01
CA ALA A 133 2.67 -8.20 -14.81
C ALA A 133 1.87 -6.96 -14.41
N LEU A 134 1.75 -6.71 -13.11
CA LEU A 134 1.07 -5.55 -12.53
C LEU A 134 1.80 -4.24 -12.82
N MET A 135 3.14 -4.24 -12.80
CA MET A 135 3.95 -3.07 -13.13
C MET A 135 3.60 -2.52 -14.51
N ARG A 136 3.47 -3.37 -15.54
CA ARG A 136 3.09 -2.95 -16.90
C ARG A 136 1.75 -2.19 -16.92
N TYR A 137 0.76 -2.65 -16.14
CA TYR A 137 -0.52 -1.95 -16.02
C TYR A 137 -0.41 -0.63 -15.27
N ILE A 138 0.37 -0.58 -14.17
CA ILE A 138 0.59 0.64 -13.41
C ILE A 138 1.29 1.68 -14.29
N LEU A 139 2.40 1.32 -14.94
CA LEU A 139 3.17 2.20 -15.83
C LEU A 139 2.32 2.72 -17.01
N HIS A 140 1.37 1.93 -17.50
CA HIS A 140 0.50 2.34 -18.61
C HIS A 140 -0.66 3.24 -18.17
N TYR A 141 -1.34 2.92 -17.07
CA TYR A 141 -2.57 3.60 -16.65
C TYR A 141 -2.37 4.70 -15.62
N THR A 142 -1.18 4.89 -15.05
CA THR A 142 -0.94 5.89 -14.00
C THR A 142 0.24 6.80 -14.35
N GLN A 143 0.43 7.83 -13.55
CA GLN A 143 1.62 8.68 -13.53
C GLN A 143 2.27 8.65 -12.15
N PRO A 144 3.58 8.97 -12.04
CA PRO A 144 4.22 9.17 -10.75
C PRO A 144 3.42 10.15 -9.86
N GLY A 145 3.15 9.71 -8.63
CA GLY A 145 2.36 10.47 -7.66
C GLY A 145 0.84 10.28 -7.75
N ASP A 146 0.33 9.42 -8.64
CA ASP A 146 -1.08 9.02 -8.61
C ASP A 146 -1.36 7.97 -7.51
N LEU A 147 -2.61 7.92 -7.04
CA LEU A 147 -3.07 6.95 -6.04
C LEU A 147 -3.67 5.71 -6.70
N VAL A 148 -3.21 4.53 -6.28
CA VAL A 148 -3.74 3.24 -6.71
C VAL A 148 -4.53 2.59 -5.57
N LEU A 149 -5.79 2.23 -5.85
CA LEU A 149 -6.63 1.45 -4.93
C LEU A 149 -6.80 0.02 -5.46
N ASP A 150 -6.40 -0.95 -4.63
CA ASP A 150 -6.69 -2.36 -4.84
C ASP A 150 -7.45 -2.91 -3.63
N GLY A 151 -8.78 -2.93 -3.73
CA GLY A 151 -9.66 -3.43 -2.66
C GLY A 151 -9.62 -4.95 -2.47
N PHE A 152 -8.95 -5.69 -3.35
CA PHE A 152 -8.84 -7.16 -3.32
C PHE A 152 -7.39 -7.61 -3.47
N CYS A 153 -6.48 -6.93 -2.77
CA CYS A 153 -5.05 -7.02 -2.99
C CYS A 153 -4.41 -8.38 -2.68
N GLY A 154 -5.11 -9.28 -1.99
CA GLY A 154 -4.64 -10.62 -1.65
C GLY A 154 -3.30 -10.57 -0.90
N THR A 155 -2.23 -11.03 -1.53
CA THR A 155 -0.88 -10.97 -0.94
C THR A 155 -0.18 -9.61 -1.12
N GLY A 156 -0.88 -8.59 -1.61
CA GLY A 156 -0.35 -7.24 -1.77
C GLY A 156 0.55 -7.02 -2.98
N MET A 157 0.48 -7.87 -4.02
CA MET A 157 1.38 -7.78 -5.19
C MET A 157 1.22 -6.45 -5.95
N THR A 158 0.05 -5.81 -5.90
CA THR A 158 -0.15 -4.47 -6.45
C THR A 158 0.67 -3.42 -5.72
N GLY A 159 0.77 -3.49 -4.39
CA GLY A 159 1.61 -2.60 -3.60
C GLY A 159 3.09 -2.80 -3.90
N VAL A 160 3.53 -4.05 -4.01
CA VAL A 160 4.91 -4.38 -4.42
C VAL A 160 5.21 -3.84 -5.82
N ALA A 161 4.31 -4.06 -6.78
CA ALA A 161 4.46 -3.55 -8.14
C ALA A 161 4.53 -2.02 -8.17
N ALA A 162 3.66 -1.33 -7.42
CA ALA A 162 3.66 0.13 -7.34
C ALA A 162 5.00 0.67 -6.80
N GLN A 163 5.57 0.02 -5.78
CA GLN A 163 6.87 0.39 -5.24
C GLN A 163 8.00 0.18 -6.27
N LEU A 164 7.99 -0.96 -6.97
CA LEU A 164 9.02 -1.28 -7.97
C LEU A 164 8.90 -0.43 -9.24
N CYS A 165 7.72 0.11 -9.56
CA CYS A 165 7.57 1.14 -10.60
C CYS A 165 8.32 2.45 -10.28
N GLY A 166 8.81 2.63 -9.06
CA GLY A 166 9.70 3.73 -8.68
C GLY A 166 11.20 3.40 -8.80
N ASP A 167 11.57 2.18 -9.16
CA ASP A 167 12.96 1.75 -9.34
C ASP A 167 13.27 1.62 -10.84
N GLU A 168 14.15 2.50 -11.32
CA GLU A 168 14.57 2.55 -12.71
C GLU A 168 15.10 1.20 -13.22
N LYS A 169 15.86 0.46 -12.40
CA LYS A 169 16.45 -0.81 -12.81
C LYS A 169 15.39 -1.88 -13.02
N GLU A 170 14.39 -1.90 -12.14
CA GLU A 170 13.29 -2.86 -12.23
C GLU A 170 12.45 -2.59 -13.48
N ILE A 171 12.19 -1.32 -13.79
CA ILE A 171 11.51 -0.90 -15.03
C ILE A 171 12.31 -1.32 -16.27
N GLU A 172 13.63 -1.08 -16.29
CA GLU A 172 14.51 -1.52 -17.40
C GLU A 172 14.45 -3.04 -17.61
N THR A 173 14.34 -3.84 -16.54
CA THR A 173 14.23 -5.31 -16.68
C THR A 173 12.96 -5.77 -17.40
N LEU A 174 11.93 -4.92 -17.46
CA LEU A 174 10.68 -5.21 -18.18
C LEU A 174 10.78 -4.87 -19.68
N GLY A 175 11.88 -4.28 -20.13
CA GLY A 175 12.11 -3.84 -21.51
C GLY A 175 11.67 -2.41 -21.81
N TYR A 176 11.48 -1.57 -20.78
CA TYR A 176 11.21 -0.15 -20.98
C TYR A 176 12.52 0.65 -21.03
N GLU A 177 12.60 1.64 -21.92
CA GLU A 177 13.68 2.63 -21.89
C GLU A 177 13.27 3.83 -21.03
N ILE A 178 14.17 4.27 -20.14
CA ILE A 178 13.97 5.45 -19.31
C ILE A 178 14.78 6.61 -19.88
N LYS A 179 14.10 7.67 -20.31
CA LYS A 179 14.75 8.92 -20.71
C LYS A 179 15.04 9.78 -19.47
N GLY A 180 16.03 10.68 -19.59
CA GLY A 180 16.53 11.49 -18.47
C GLY A 180 15.52 12.46 -17.84
N ASP A 181 14.29 12.52 -18.35
CA ASP A 181 13.15 13.25 -17.80
C ASP A 181 12.11 12.34 -17.11
N GLY A 182 12.41 11.05 -16.92
CA GLY A 182 11.50 10.06 -16.33
C GLY A 182 10.43 9.56 -17.30
N ILE A 183 10.51 9.90 -18.59
CA ILE A 183 9.62 9.36 -19.61
C ILE A 183 10.02 7.91 -19.87
N ILE A 184 9.06 7.02 -19.61
CA ILE A 184 9.16 5.59 -19.86
C ILE A 184 8.65 5.33 -21.29
N LEU A 185 9.54 4.85 -22.16
CA LEU A 185 9.20 4.41 -23.50
C LEU A 185 9.06 2.90 -23.54
N ASP A 186 7.94 2.45 -24.11
CA ASP A 186 7.68 1.05 -24.37
C ASP A 186 8.24 0.71 -25.75
N GLU A 187 9.30 -0.12 -25.82
CA GLU A 187 9.87 -0.56 -27.11
C GLU A 187 8.86 -1.34 -27.98
N GLN A 188 7.75 -1.80 -27.40
CA GLN A 188 6.69 -2.53 -28.11
C GLN A 188 5.58 -1.60 -28.66
N ARG A 189 5.77 -0.27 -28.66
CA ARG A 189 4.84 0.72 -29.22
C ARG A 189 5.42 1.59 -30.31
#